data_AF-H1YIW0-F1
#
_entry.id   AF-H1YIW0-F1
#
_cell.length_a   1.000
_cell.length_b   1.000
_cell.length_c   1.000
_cell.angle_alpha   90.00
_cell.angle_beta   90.00
_cell.angle_gamma   90.00
#
_symmetry.space_group_name_H-M   'P 1'
#
loop_
_entity.id
_entity.type
_entity.pdbx_description
1 polymer ?
#
loop_
_entity_poly.entity_id
_entity_poly.type
_entity_poly.pdbx_seq_one_letter_code
_entity_poly.pdbx_strand_id
1 'polypeptide(L)'
;MKPGFILVALFYSISGYSQALRLNISLPQPRLGQSFYLSFTSDTLSKQIFNLAPRKFKVKSYTAFTGQETCFSAQLEALKIGQNEIGPLIFNFNGNTYKTNIIKFTVADSLPNTNQGIWIRKVPVNDTSIYILIDQRIPTHTNA
;
A
#
# COMPACT_ATOMS: atom_id res chain seq x y z
N MET A 1 59.24 -33.21 -8.25
CA MET A 1 57.98 -32.56 -8.66
C MET A 1 57.16 -32.30 -7.41
N LYS A 2 56.85 -31.04 -7.08
CA LYS A 2 56.07 -30.69 -5.87
C LYS A 2 54.58 -30.64 -6.24
N PRO A 3 53.67 -31.27 -5.47
CA PRO A 3 52.24 -31.17 -5.76
C PRO A 3 51.75 -29.78 -5.33
N GLY A 4 51.24 -29.01 -6.28
CA GLY A 4 50.60 -27.73 -6.01
C GLY A 4 49.16 -27.95 -5.53
N PHE A 5 48.82 -27.43 -4.36
CA PHE A 5 47.45 -27.37 -3.87
C PHE A 5 46.72 -26.23 -4.57
N ILE A 6 45.68 -26.54 -5.35
CA ILE A 6 44.78 -25.55 -5.95
C ILE A 6 43.58 -25.39 -5.01
N LEU A 7 43.47 -24.21 -4.39
CA LEU A 7 42.30 -23.82 -3.61
C LEU A 7 41.22 -23.30 -4.55
N VAL A 8 40.16 -24.07 -4.77
CA VAL A 8 38.99 -23.64 -5.56
C VAL A 8 37.99 -22.98 -4.60
N ALA A 9 37.92 -21.65 -4.61
CA ALA A 9 36.92 -20.90 -3.85
C ALA A 9 35.60 -20.85 -4.65
N LEU A 10 34.62 -21.67 -4.24
CA LEU A 10 33.25 -21.62 -4.75
C LEU A 10 32.51 -20.43 -4.11
N PHE A 11 32.47 -19.30 -4.81
CA PHE A 11 31.61 -18.17 -4.45
C PHE A 11 30.15 -18.51 -4.79
N TYR A 12 29.44 -19.14 -3.87
CA TYR A 12 27.99 -19.26 -3.93
C TYR A 12 27.38 -17.87 -3.74
N SER A 13 26.99 -17.24 -4.85
CA SER A 13 26.14 -16.05 -4.82
C SER A 13 24.74 -16.50 -4.41
N ILE A 14 24.45 -16.47 -3.12
CA ILE A 14 23.08 -16.68 -2.63
C ILE A 14 22.27 -15.46 -3.05
N SER A 15 21.68 -15.51 -4.25
CA SER A 15 20.63 -14.58 -4.64
C SER A 15 19.42 -14.86 -3.75
N GLY A 16 19.39 -14.20 -2.59
CA GLY A 16 18.23 -14.21 -1.71
C GLY A 16 17.02 -13.69 -2.48
N TYR A 17 16.10 -14.59 -2.82
CA TYR A 17 14.79 -14.22 -3.34
C TYR A 17 14.07 -13.41 -2.25
N SER A 18 14.15 -12.08 -2.33
CA SER A 18 13.34 -11.20 -1.51
C SER A 18 11.88 -11.50 -1.84
N GLN A 19 11.18 -12.18 -0.93
CA GLN A 19 9.74 -12.41 -1.05
C GLN A 19 9.06 -11.03 -1.10
N ALA A 20 8.53 -10.68 -2.27
CA ALA A 20 7.99 -9.36 -2.53
C ALA A 20 6.58 -9.25 -1.94
N LEU A 21 6.44 -8.41 -0.92
CA LEU A 21 5.13 -8.04 -0.40
C LEU A 21 4.49 -7.00 -1.30
N ARG A 22 3.21 -7.19 -1.62
CA ARG A 22 2.48 -6.25 -2.46
C ARG A 22 1.60 -5.35 -1.61
N LEU A 23 1.93 -4.06 -1.61
CA LEU A 23 1.06 -2.99 -1.14
C LEU A 23 -0.06 -2.77 -2.16
N ASN A 24 -1.26 -2.51 -1.63
CA ASN A 24 -2.46 -2.11 -2.37
C ASN A 24 -3.11 -0.89 -1.70
N ILE A 25 -3.84 -0.09 -2.47
CA ILE A 25 -4.68 1.01 -1.95
C ILE A 25 -6.14 0.77 -2.30
N SER A 26 -7.05 1.09 -1.39
CA SER A 26 -8.50 0.89 -1.62
C SER A 26 -9.12 1.89 -2.57
N LEU A 27 -8.50 3.07 -2.73
CA LEU A 27 -9.03 4.17 -3.54
C LEU A 27 -7.91 4.70 -4.44
N PRO A 28 -7.99 4.52 -5.79
CA PRO A 28 -6.88 4.85 -6.69
C PRO A 28 -6.63 6.36 -6.85
N GLN A 29 -7.63 7.20 -6.55
CA GLN A 29 -7.51 8.67 -6.59
C GLN A 29 -8.29 9.32 -5.43
N PRO A 30 -7.76 9.27 -4.20
CA PRO A 30 -8.38 9.92 -3.04
C PRO A 30 -8.40 11.44 -3.20
N ARG A 31 -9.33 12.11 -2.51
CA ARG A 31 -9.39 13.58 -2.45
C ARG A 31 -8.61 14.13 -1.26
N LEU A 32 -8.22 15.40 -1.31
CA LEU A 32 -7.62 16.09 -0.16
C LEU A 32 -8.50 15.96 1.10
N GLY A 33 -7.89 15.50 2.20
CA GLY A 33 -8.56 15.22 3.48
C GLY A 33 -9.34 13.90 3.53
N GLN A 34 -9.49 13.20 2.40
CA GLN A 34 -10.17 11.92 2.36
C GLN A 34 -9.28 10.82 2.96
N SER A 35 -9.90 9.92 3.72
CA SER A 35 -9.23 8.74 4.23
C SER A 35 -9.34 7.56 3.26
N PHE A 36 -8.26 6.79 3.13
CA PHE A 36 -8.20 5.58 2.30
C PHE A 36 -7.40 4.49 3.01
N TYR A 37 -7.54 3.24 2.58
CA TYR A 37 -6.81 2.12 3.18
C TYR A 37 -5.59 1.78 2.34
N LEU A 38 -4.44 1.69 3.02
CA LEU A 38 -3.25 1.03 2.52
C LEU A 38 -3.22 -0.38 3.09
N SER A 39 -3.15 -1.39 2.23
CA SER A 39 -3.04 -2.78 2.66
C SER A 39 -1.85 -3.50 2.06
N PHE A 40 -1.46 -4.62 2.67
CA PHE A 40 -0.61 -5.60 2.00
C PHE A 40 -1.19 -6.99 2.13
N THR A 41 -1.09 -7.76 1.06
CA THR A 41 -1.42 -9.19 1.05
C THR A 41 -0.13 -9.98 1.22
N SER A 42 -0.13 -10.95 2.13
CA SER A 42 0.93 -11.93 2.22
C SER A 42 0.36 -13.31 2.45
N ASP A 43 0.66 -14.23 1.54
CA ASP A 43 0.27 -15.63 1.67
C ASP A 43 1.04 -16.33 2.82
N THR A 44 2.18 -15.76 3.26
CA THR A 44 3.14 -16.41 4.18
C THR A 44 3.47 -15.63 5.46
N LEU A 45 3.37 -14.29 5.46
CA LEU A 45 3.72 -13.44 6.62
C LEU A 45 2.52 -13.04 7.49
N SER A 46 1.36 -13.55 7.10
CA SER A 46 0.03 -13.31 7.64
C SER A 46 -0.06 -13.53 9.17
N LYS A 47 0.67 -14.50 9.72
CA LYS A 47 0.58 -14.85 11.15
C LYS A 47 1.55 -14.10 12.07
N GLN A 48 2.56 -13.40 11.56
CA GLN A 48 3.67 -12.93 12.41
C GLN A 48 4.00 -11.42 12.32
N ILE A 49 3.44 -10.66 11.36
CA ILE A 49 3.65 -9.19 11.26
C ILE A 49 2.83 -8.38 12.29
N PHE A 50 2.00 -9.01 13.13
CA PHE A 50 1.10 -8.35 14.10
C PHE A 50 1.73 -7.33 15.06
N ASN A 51 3.06 -7.24 15.17
CA ASN A 51 3.73 -6.40 16.17
C ASN A 51 4.68 -5.29 15.64
N LEU A 52 4.81 -5.06 14.31
CA LEU A 52 5.95 -4.28 13.78
C LEU A 52 5.62 -3.19 12.73
N ALA A 53 4.60 -2.34 12.92
CA ALA A 53 4.38 -1.18 12.03
C ALA A 53 5.05 0.13 12.57
N PRO A 54 5.98 0.79 11.83
CA PRO A 54 6.68 1.99 12.29
C PRO A 54 6.09 3.34 11.78
N ARG A 55 5.82 4.24 12.74
CA ARG A 55 6.08 5.72 12.86
C ARG A 55 6.02 6.72 11.68
N LYS A 56 5.69 6.38 10.42
CA LYS A 56 5.76 7.35 9.29
C LYS A 56 4.43 7.93 8.79
N PHE A 57 3.30 7.47 9.29
CA PHE A 57 1.97 7.97 8.91
C PHE A 57 1.08 8.16 10.13
N LYS A 58 0.15 9.13 10.07
CA LYS A 58 -0.93 9.24 11.06
C LYS A 58 -1.94 8.13 10.77
N VAL A 59 -1.67 6.95 11.31
CA VAL A 59 -2.56 5.80 11.20
C VAL A 59 -3.78 6.07 12.06
N LYS A 60 -4.99 6.08 11.46
CA LYS A 60 -6.24 6.26 12.20
C LYS A 60 -6.72 4.98 12.87
N SER A 61 -6.52 3.83 12.22
CA SER A 61 -6.85 2.51 12.76
C SER A 61 -6.07 1.42 12.03
N TYR A 62 -5.93 0.29 12.71
CA TYR A 62 -5.41 -0.96 12.16
C TYR A 62 -6.54 -1.98 12.14
N THR A 63 -6.74 -2.65 11.00
CA THR A 63 -7.65 -3.79 10.93
C THR A 63 -6.91 -4.95 10.30
N ALA A 64 -6.87 -6.08 11.01
CA ALA A 64 -6.43 -7.35 10.48
C ALA A 64 -7.65 -8.20 10.20
N PHE A 65 -7.84 -8.59 8.94
CA PHE A 65 -8.84 -9.59 8.59
C PHE A 65 -8.16 -10.96 8.56
N THR A 66 -8.58 -11.86 9.44
CA THR A 66 -8.19 -13.28 9.39
C THR A 66 -9.21 -14.04 8.54
N GLY A 67 -9.03 -14.01 7.21
CA GLY A 67 -9.71 -14.87 6.24
C GLY A 67 -8.75 -15.90 5.65
N GLN A 68 -8.97 -16.35 4.40
CA GLN A 68 -8.02 -17.23 3.67
C GLN A 68 -6.64 -16.57 3.48
N GLU A 69 -6.57 -15.24 3.50
CA GLU A 69 -5.33 -14.45 3.49
C GLU A 69 -5.40 -13.43 4.63
N THR A 70 -4.30 -13.19 5.36
CA THR A 70 -4.26 -12.07 6.32
C THR A 70 -3.86 -10.80 5.60
N CYS A 71 -4.78 -9.85 5.61
CA CYS A 71 -4.60 -8.53 5.06
C CYS A 71 -4.39 -7.54 6.22
N PHE A 72 -3.24 -6.90 6.26
CA PHE A 72 -3.06 -5.71 7.10
C PHE A 72 -3.65 -4.53 6.37
N SER A 73 -4.42 -3.71 7.06
CA SER A 73 -4.95 -2.46 6.52
C SER A 73 -4.69 -1.32 7.49
N ALA A 74 -4.09 -0.24 7.00
CA ALA A 74 -3.93 1.02 7.71
C ALA A 74 -4.76 2.11 7.03
N GLN A 75 -5.60 2.79 7.80
CA GLN A 75 -6.30 3.96 7.31
C GLN A 75 -5.37 5.18 7.30
N LEU A 76 -5.16 5.75 6.11
CA LEU A 76 -4.34 6.92 5.83
C LEU A 76 -5.22 8.11 5.40
N GLU A 77 -4.70 9.33 5.51
CA GLU A 77 -5.35 10.55 5.04
C GLU A 77 -4.52 11.20 3.93
N ALA A 78 -5.17 11.62 2.84
CA ALA A 78 -4.51 12.28 1.72
C ALA A 78 -4.27 13.77 2.05
N LEU A 79 -3.01 14.16 2.27
CA LEU A 79 -2.64 15.50 2.75
C LEU A 79 -2.11 16.46 1.66
N LYS A 80 -1.76 15.95 0.48
CA LYS A 80 -1.12 16.74 -0.58
C LYS A 80 -1.74 16.43 -1.94
N ILE A 81 -2.27 17.46 -2.62
CA ILE A 81 -2.82 17.37 -3.99
C ILE A 81 -1.72 16.99 -4.99
N GLY A 82 -2.09 16.24 -6.04
CA GLY A 82 -1.19 15.85 -7.13
C GLY A 82 -0.56 14.47 -6.93
N GLN A 83 0.59 14.25 -7.55
CA GLN A 83 1.27 12.94 -7.52
C GLN A 83 1.89 12.66 -6.15
N ASN A 84 1.63 11.48 -5.62
CA ASN A 84 2.11 10.98 -4.34
C ASN A 84 2.61 9.55 -4.48
N GLU A 85 3.52 9.17 -3.58
CA GLU A 85 4.10 7.84 -3.54
C GLU A 85 4.11 7.29 -2.11
N ILE A 86 3.87 5.99 -1.98
CA ILE A 86 4.01 5.23 -0.72
C ILE A 86 4.91 4.03 -0.96
N GLY A 87 5.88 3.84 -0.06
CA GLY A 87 6.86 2.77 -0.15
C GLY A 87 8.16 3.19 -0.87
N PRO A 88 9.10 2.24 -1.06
CA PRO A 88 9.02 0.87 -0.57
C PRO A 88 9.18 0.84 0.94
N LEU A 89 8.38 0.04 1.62
CA LEU A 89 8.56 -0.24 3.04
C LEU A 89 9.56 -1.40 3.16
N ILE A 90 10.54 -1.24 4.05
CA ILE A 90 11.59 -2.22 4.30
C ILE A 90 11.53 -2.60 5.77
N PHE A 91 11.49 -3.89 6.05
CA PHE A 91 11.51 -4.40 7.41
C PHE A 91 12.16 -5.78 7.48
N ASN A 92 12.72 -6.11 8.64
CA ASN A 92 13.35 -7.39 8.90
C ASN A 92 12.43 -8.26 9.73
N PHE A 93 12.27 -9.51 9.33
CA PHE A 93 11.43 -10.47 10.03
C PHE A 93 12.04 -11.88 9.92
N ASN A 94 12.25 -12.56 11.06
CA ASN A 94 12.95 -13.85 11.16
C ASN A 94 14.29 -13.90 10.39
N GLY A 95 15.09 -12.82 10.47
CA GLY A 95 16.38 -12.73 9.79
C GLY A 95 16.30 -12.48 8.28
N ASN A 96 15.10 -12.42 7.70
CA ASN A 96 14.89 -12.08 6.29
C ASN A 96 14.51 -10.59 6.15
N THR A 97 15.09 -9.92 5.16
CA THR A 97 14.68 -8.57 4.77
C THR A 97 13.55 -8.65 3.76
N TYR A 98 12.43 -8.01 4.08
CA TYR A 98 11.28 -7.87 3.21
C TYR A 98 11.22 -6.46 2.65
N LYS A 99 10.87 -6.37 1.37
CA LYS A 99 10.68 -5.11 0.66
C LYS A 99 9.34 -5.12 -0.06
N THR A 100 8.58 -4.05 0.11
CA THR A 100 7.32 -3.88 -0.65
C THR A 100 7.57 -3.21 -2.01
N ASN A 101 6.57 -3.27 -2.90
CA ASN A 101 6.51 -2.35 -4.04
C ASN A 101 6.30 -0.89 -3.58
N ILE A 102 6.47 0.03 -4.54
CA ILE A 102 6.03 1.42 -4.44
C ILE A 102 4.63 1.51 -5.03
N ILE A 103 3.73 2.23 -4.37
CA ILE A 103 2.45 2.66 -4.95
C ILE A 103 2.57 4.11 -5.35
N LYS A 104 2.24 4.41 -6.60
CA LYS A 104 2.06 5.77 -7.10
C LYS A 104 0.57 6.04 -7.24
N PHE A 105 0.12 7.19 -6.76
CA PHE A 105 -1.29 7.59 -6.83
C PHE A 105 -1.42 9.10 -6.91
N THR A 106 -2.55 9.56 -7.40
CA THR A 106 -2.85 10.99 -7.52
C THR A 106 -3.90 11.38 -6.49
N VAL A 107 -3.69 12.49 -5.80
CA VAL A 107 -4.70 13.10 -4.91
C VAL A 107 -5.42 14.20 -5.68
N ALA A 108 -6.73 14.09 -5.75
CA ALA A 108 -7.58 15.11 -6.37
C ALA A 108 -7.98 16.21 -5.37
N ASP A 109 -8.45 17.33 -5.88
CA ASP A 109 -9.02 18.40 -5.05
C ASP A 109 -10.21 17.91 -4.23
N SER A 110 -10.49 18.62 -3.13
CA SER A 110 -11.72 18.42 -2.37
C SER A 110 -12.96 18.64 -3.26
N LEU A 111 -14.08 18.02 -2.88
CA LEU A 111 -15.34 18.29 -3.57
C LEU A 111 -15.73 19.76 -3.40
N PRO A 112 -16.40 20.37 -4.39
CA PRO A 112 -17.02 21.67 -4.23
C PRO A 112 -17.91 21.70 -2.98
N ASN A 113 -17.91 22.82 -2.27
CA ASN A 113 -18.76 23.01 -1.10
C ASN A 113 -20.22 23.28 -1.53
N THR A 114 -20.92 22.24 -1.99
CA THR A 114 -22.32 22.30 -2.40
C THR A 114 -23.17 21.32 -1.58
N ASN A 115 -24.47 21.63 -1.48
CA ASN A 115 -25.42 20.80 -0.72
C ASN A 115 -25.89 19.56 -1.50
N GLN A 116 -25.63 19.50 -2.80
CA GLN A 116 -25.99 18.40 -3.69
C GLN A 116 -25.00 18.30 -4.86
N GLY A 117 -24.87 17.11 -5.42
CA GLY A 117 -24.07 16.87 -6.60
C GLY A 117 -23.68 15.41 -6.78
N ILE A 118 -23.41 15.05 -8.04
CA ILE A 118 -22.79 13.80 -8.46
C ILE A 118 -21.55 14.18 -9.26
N TRP A 119 -20.40 13.61 -8.90
CA TRP A 119 -19.14 13.81 -9.60
C TRP A 119 -18.65 12.46 -10.13
N ILE A 120 -18.56 12.36 -11.45
CA ILE A 120 -18.09 11.16 -12.13
C ILE A 120 -16.68 11.43 -12.62
N ARG A 121 -15.73 10.58 -12.25
CA ARG A 121 -14.32 10.68 -12.63
C ARG A 121 -13.85 9.40 -13.28
N LYS A 122 -13.12 9.53 -14.39
CA LYS A 122 -12.36 8.44 -15.00
C LYS A 122 -10.92 8.49 -14.47
N VAL A 123 -10.48 7.40 -13.85
CA VAL A 123 -9.17 7.30 -13.20
C VAL A 123 -8.37 6.16 -13.85
N PRO A 124 -7.28 6.44 -14.57
CA PRO A 124 -6.38 5.39 -15.03
C PRO A 124 -5.63 4.80 -13.84
N VAL A 125 -5.58 3.47 -13.74
CA VAL A 125 -4.81 2.77 -12.70
C VAL A 125 -3.54 2.16 -13.28
N ASN A 126 -3.57 1.82 -14.57
CA ASN A 126 -2.42 1.43 -15.39
C ASN A 126 -2.76 1.67 -16.87
N ASP A 127 -1.89 1.24 -17.77
CA ASP A 127 -2.03 1.47 -19.21
C ASP A 127 -3.26 0.79 -19.83
N THR A 128 -3.83 -0.21 -19.17
CA THR A 128 -4.95 -1.02 -19.70
C THR A 128 -6.23 -0.94 -18.88
N SER A 129 -6.17 -0.39 -17.67
CA SER A 129 -7.27 -0.43 -16.69
C SER A 129 -7.68 0.97 -16.26
N ILE A 130 -8.98 1.23 -16.35
CA ILE A 130 -9.63 2.45 -15.86
C ILE A 130 -10.63 2.11 -14.77
N TYR A 131 -10.76 3.02 -13.81
CA TYR A 131 -11.80 3.00 -12.80
C TYR A 131 -12.73 4.17 -13.08
N ILE A 132 -14.04 3.94 -12.96
CA ILE A 132 -15.04 5.02 -12.91
C ILE A 132 -15.41 5.22 -11.45
N LEU A 133 -15.05 6.38 -10.91
CA LEU A 133 -15.42 6.78 -9.55
C LEU A 133 -16.66 7.68 -9.62
N ILE A 134 -17.66 7.35 -8.82
CA ILE A 134 -18.89 8.13 -8.68
C ILE A 134 -18.95 8.61 -7.23
N ASP A 135 -18.68 9.91 -7.02
CA ASP A 135 -18.83 10.56 -5.72
C ASP A 135 -20.22 11.23 -5.69
N GLN A 136 -21.02 10.99 -4.64
CA GLN A 136 -22.33 11.65 -4.45
C GLN A 136 -22.37 12.37 -3.11
N ARG A 137 -22.85 13.61 -3.10
CA ARG A 137 -23.20 14.31 -1.87
C ARG A 137 -24.63 13.93 -1.49
N ILE A 138 -24.78 13.27 -0.35
CA ILE A 138 -26.10 12.99 0.25
C ILE A 138 -26.39 14.15 1.20
N PRO A 139 -27.45 14.95 0.97
CA PRO A 139 -27.85 16.01 1.88
C PRO A 139 -28.15 15.40 3.25
N THR A 140 -27.62 15.99 4.32
CA THR A 140 -28.14 15.73 5.66
C THR A 140 -29.52 16.37 5.74
N HIS A 141 -30.57 15.56 5.63
CA HIS A 141 -31.90 15.96 6.06
C HIS A 141 -31.86 16.06 7.58
N THR A 142 -31.60 17.25 8.11
CA THR A 142 -31.94 17.55 9.49
C THR A 142 -33.46 17.60 9.53
N ASN A 143 -34.11 16.52 9.95
CA ASN A 143 -35.49 16.59 10.39
C ASN A 143 -35.49 17.51 11.61
N ALA A 144 -35.88 18.76 11.41
CA ALA A 144 -36.18 19.71 12.48
C ALA A 144 -37.56 19.40 13.07
#